data_AF-A0A950BQ47-F1
#
_entry.id   AF-A0A950BQ47-F1
#
_cell.length_a   1.000
_cell.length_b   1.000
_cell.length_c   1.000
_cell.angle_alpha   90.00
_cell.angle_beta   90.00
_cell.angle_gamma   90.00
#
_symmetry.space_group_name_H-M   'P 1'
#
loop_
_entity.id
_entity.type
_entity.pdbx_description
1 polymer ?
#
loop_
_entity_poly.entity_id
_entity_poly.type
_entity_poly.pdbx_seq_one_letter_code
_entity_poly.pdbx_strand_id
1 'polypeptide(L)'
;MRRPLPEVKSIRDFYAFEQHVAKCRRHRGLGMVPEWYQVPVFYFSNPASIVAHEADVWAPRASQALDYELELACVIGRTARDLPADDQALEVVAGFTIMNDWSARDLQGVEMAVGLGPSKA
;
A
#
# COMPACT_ATOMS: atom_id res chain seq x y z
N MET A 1 20.31 -8.15 9.02
CA MET A 1 19.24 -9.06 9.49
C MET A 1 18.63 -9.81 8.32
N ARG A 2 18.18 -11.07 8.52
CA ARG A 2 17.48 -11.87 7.49
C ARG A 2 16.03 -11.37 7.38
N ARG A 3 15.44 -11.33 6.18
CA ARG A 3 14.01 -10.98 6.02
C ARG A 3 13.15 -11.96 6.83
N PRO A 4 12.19 -11.48 7.65
CA PRO A 4 11.35 -12.36 8.48
C PRO A 4 10.32 -13.15 7.66
N LEU A 5 10.00 -12.69 6.45
CA LEU A 5 9.08 -13.34 5.53
C LEU A 5 9.85 -14.01 4.38
N PRO A 6 9.31 -15.11 3.81
CA PRO A 6 9.79 -15.63 2.53
C PRO A 6 9.65 -14.56 1.44
N GLU A 7 10.20 -14.84 0.26
CA GLU A 7 10.05 -13.95 -0.89
C GLU A 7 8.56 -13.63 -1.16
N VAL A 8 8.23 -12.35 -1.09
CA VAL A 8 6.89 -11.85 -1.35
C VAL A 8 6.69 -11.80 -2.86
N LYS A 9 5.65 -12.45 -3.36
CA LYS A 9 5.39 -12.55 -4.82
C LYS A 9 4.46 -11.46 -5.33
N SER A 10 3.71 -10.80 -4.45
CA SER A 10 2.74 -9.77 -4.79
C SER A 10 2.46 -8.93 -3.56
N ILE A 11 2.28 -7.62 -3.77
CA ILE A 11 1.75 -6.69 -2.77
C ILE A 11 0.50 -6.07 -3.37
N ARG A 12 -0.58 -6.01 -2.58
CA ARG A 12 -1.78 -5.25 -2.89
C ARG A 12 -1.88 -4.19 -1.82
N ASP A 13 -1.58 -2.95 -2.21
CA ASP A 13 -1.63 -1.82 -1.30
C ASP A 13 -3.02 -1.18 -1.40
N PHE A 14 -3.76 -1.23 -0.30
CA PHE A 14 -5.18 -0.89 -0.22
C PHE A 14 -5.40 0.52 0.29
N TYR A 15 -6.38 1.19 -0.29
CA TYR A 15 -6.76 2.54 0.11
C TYR A 15 -7.89 2.53 1.16
N ALA A 16 -7.73 1.77 2.24
CA ALA A 16 -8.84 1.32 3.09
C ALA A 16 -9.21 2.24 4.28
N PHE A 17 -8.40 3.25 4.61
CA PHE A 17 -8.63 4.12 5.77
C PHE A 17 -9.31 5.44 5.36
N GLU A 18 -10.62 5.55 5.61
CA GLU A 18 -11.44 6.70 5.18
C GLU A 18 -10.85 8.06 5.57
N GLN A 19 -10.35 8.20 6.80
CA GLN A 19 -9.79 9.45 7.30
C GLN A 19 -8.56 9.89 6.49
N HIS A 20 -7.67 8.95 6.14
CA HIS A 20 -6.52 9.22 5.28
C HIS A 20 -7.02 9.65 3.89
N VAL A 21 -7.94 8.90 3.29
CA VAL A 21 -8.47 9.17 1.96
C VAL A 21 -9.14 10.55 1.89
N ALA A 22 -10.05 10.83 2.81
CA ALA A 22 -10.78 12.08 2.90
C ALA A 22 -9.84 13.28 3.06
N LYS A 23 -8.78 13.14 3.87
CA LYS A 23 -7.78 14.20 4.06
C LYS A 23 -6.97 14.46 2.79
N CYS A 24 -6.43 13.41 2.16
CA CYS A 24 -5.65 13.50 0.92
C CYS A 24 -6.50 14.11 -0.22
N ARG A 25 -7.77 13.71 -0.33
CA ARG A 25 -8.71 14.26 -1.33
C ARG A 25 -9.04 15.72 -1.04
N ARG A 26 -9.29 16.09 0.22
CA ARG A 26 -9.55 17.48 0.62
C ARG A 26 -8.38 18.41 0.31
N HIS A 27 -7.13 17.97 0.50
CA HIS A 27 -5.95 18.74 0.12
C HIS A 27 -5.88 19.04 -1.38
N ARG A 28 -6.56 18.23 -2.21
CA ARG A 28 -6.69 18.43 -3.65
C ARG A 28 -7.98 19.15 -4.06
N GLY A 29 -8.76 19.65 -3.09
CA GLY A 29 -10.06 20.28 -3.33
C GLY A 29 -11.16 19.30 -3.75
N LEU A 30 -10.99 18.01 -3.49
CA LEU A 30 -11.93 16.96 -3.89
C LEU A 30 -12.71 16.41 -2.68
N GLY A 31 -13.99 16.10 -2.90
CA GLY A 31 -14.80 15.30 -1.98
C GLY A 31 -14.53 13.80 -2.12
N MET A 32 -15.06 12.99 -1.18
CA MET A 32 -15.07 11.53 -1.31
C MET A 32 -15.84 11.10 -2.56
N VAL A 33 -15.44 9.96 -3.13
CA VAL A 33 -16.16 9.31 -4.24
C VAL A 33 -17.04 8.19 -3.68
N PRO A 34 -18.32 8.08 -4.07
CA PRO A 34 -19.22 7.05 -3.56
C PRO A 34 -18.71 5.62 -3.76
N GLU A 35 -17.95 5.39 -4.84
CA GLU A 35 -17.39 4.09 -5.21
C GLU A 35 -16.36 3.58 -4.18
N TRP A 36 -15.73 4.47 -3.42
CA TRP A 36 -14.81 4.09 -2.35
C TRP A 36 -15.49 3.21 -1.30
N TYR A 37 -16.79 3.43 -1.03
CA TYR A 37 -17.57 2.63 -0.09
C TYR A 37 -18.10 1.32 -0.70
N GLN A 38 -17.84 1.07 -1.99
CA GLN A 38 -18.35 -0.11 -2.70
C GLN A 38 -17.26 -1.16 -2.95
N VAL A 39 -16.02 -0.73 -3.14
CA VAL A 39 -14.91 -1.63 -3.48
C VAL A 39 -13.65 -1.30 -2.68
N PRO A 40 -12.96 -2.30 -2.11
CA PRO A 40 -11.66 -2.10 -1.47
C PRO A 40 -10.59 -1.97 -2.57
N VAL A 41 -10.46 -0.76 -3.11
CA VAL A 41 -9.50 -0.49 -4.19
C VAL A 41 -8.06 -0.65 -3.70
N PHE A 42 -7.21 -1.21 -4.56
CA PHE A 42 -5.78 -1.34 -4.34
C PHE A 42 -5.01 -1.13 -5.65
N TYR A 43 -3.72 -0.90 -5.55
CA TYR A 43 -2.79 -1.05 -6.68
C TYR A 43 -1.73 -2.11 -6.36
N PHE A 44 -1.07 -2.64 -7.40
CA PHE A 44 0.04 -3.57 -7.23
C PHE A 44 1.32 -2.78 -6.97
N SER A 45 1.86 -2.91 -5.75
CA SER A 45 3.18 -2.37 -5.44
C SER A 45 4.28 -3.37 -5.83
N ASN A 46 5.53 -2.91 -5.87
CA ASN A 46 6.66 -3.70 -6.32
C ASN A 46 7.16 -4.66 -5.21
N PRO A 47 6.96 -5.99 -5.31
CA PRO A 47 7.47 -6.93 -4.32
C PRO A 47 9.00 -6.93 -4.19
N ALA A 48 9.72 -6.53 -5.24
CA ALA A 48 11.18 -6.53 -5.25
C ALA A 48 11.78 -5.39 -4.42
N SER A 49 11.03 -4.33 -4.10
CA SER A 49 11.51 -3.18 -3.32
C SER A 49 11.32 -3.31 -1.81
N ILE A 50 10.67 -4.38 -1.31
CA ILE A 50 10.52 -4.60 0.13
C ILE A 50 11.90 -4.69 0.78
N VAL A 51 12.09 -4.00 1.91
CA VAL A 51 13.27 -4.13 2.75
C VAL A 51 12.90 -4.67 4.14
N ALA A 52 13.87 -5.20 4.87
CA ALA A 52 13.64 -5.67 6.23
C ALA A 52 13.51 -4.49 7.21
N HIS A 53 13.00 -4.76 8.41
CA HIS A 53 13.06 -3.81 9.53
C HIS A 53 14.50 -3.33 9.76
N GLU A 54 14.65 -2.04 10.10
CA GLU A 54 15.92 -1.33 10.30
C GLU A 54 16.84 -1.26 9.06
N ALA A 55 16.38 -1.67 7.87
CA ALA A 55 17.13 -1.45 6.65
C ALA A 55 17.15 0.04 6.28
N ASP A 56 18.28 0.50 5.74
CA ASP A 56 18.40 1.84 5.20
C ASP A 56 17.48 2.01 3.98
N VAL A 57 16.79 3.15 3.92
CA VAL A 57 15.97 3.57 2.79
C VAL A 57 16.48 4.91 2.27
N TRP A 58 16.58 5.01 0.95
CA TRP A 58 17.14 6.16 0.28
C TRP A 58 16.08 6.76 -0.63
N ALA A 59 15.84 8.06 -0.51
CA ALA A 59 14.99 8.77 -1.46
C ALA A 59 15.53 8.62 -2.89
N PRO A 60 14.67 8.51 -3.91
CA PRO A 60 15.10 8.70 -5.29
C PRO A 60 15.83 10.03 -5.43
N ARG A 61 16.91 10.07 -6.22
CA ARG A 61 17.75 11.29 -6.38
C ARG A 61 16.96 12.54 -6.77
N ALA A 62 15.89 12.36 -7.54
CA ALA A 62 15.05 13.44 -8.02
C ALA A 62 14.00 13.91 -7.00
N SER A 63 13.83 13.20 -5.87
CA SER A 63 12.85 13.54 -4.85
C SER A 63 13.46 14.45 -3.79
N GLN A 64 12.65 15.38 -3.30
CA GLN A 64 12.87 16.25 -2.15
C GLN A 64 11.74 16.09 -1.10
N ALA A 65 10.78 15.20 -1.34
CA ALA A 65 9.58 15.01 -0.51
C ALA A 65 9.34 13.52 -0.23
N LEU A 66 10.34 12.85 0.34
CA LEU A 66 10.18 11.49 0.85
C LEU A 66 9.33 11.51 2.12
N ASP A 67 8.32 10.65 2.15
CA ASP A 67 7.35 10.53 3.22
C ASP A 67 7.12 9.06 3.58
N TYR A 68 6.62 8.81 4.79
CA TYR A 68 6.29 7.47 5.26
C TYR A 68 4.78 7.27 5.33
N GLU A 69 4.31 6.07 5.00
CA GLU A 69 2.91 5.66 5.19
C GLU A 69 2.86 4.52 6.20
N LEU A 70 2.26 4.78 7.36
CA LEU A 70 2.06 3.75 8.37
C LEU A 70 0.93 2.81 7.92
N GLU A 71 1.28 1.55 7.69
CA GLU A 71 0.34 0.53 7.24
C GLU A 71 0.34 -0.72 8.13
N LEU A 72 -0.81 -1.39 8.13
CA LEU A 72 -0.96 -2.74 8.65
C LEU A 72 -1.04 -3.73 7.49
N ALA A 73 0.02 -4.50 7.29
CA ALA A 73 0.07 -5.51 6.25
C ALA A 73 -0.52 -6.85 6.74
N CYS A 74 -1.42 -7.42 5.93
CA CYS A 74 -1.98 -8.76 6.13
C CYS A 74 -1.17 -9.78 5.30
N VAL A 75 -0.54 -10.75 5.96
CA VAL A 75 0.28 -11.78 5.32
C VAL A 75 -0.58 -12.99 4.99
N ILE A 76 -0.78 -13.28 3.71
CA ILE A 76 -1.56 -14.45 3.27
C ILE A 76 -0.68 -15.71 3.30
N GLY A 77 -1.06 -16.69 4.12
CA GLY A 77 -0.35 -17.95 4.32
C GLY A 77 -0.82 -19.09 3.44
N ARG A 78 -2.09 -19.07 3.00
CA ARG A 78 -2.70 -20.13 2.20
C ARG A 78 -3.33 -19.55 0.94
N THR A 79 -3.10 -20.21 -0.20
CA THR A 79 -3.80 -19.87 -1.44
C THR A 79 -5.29 -20.08 -1.26
N ALA A 80 -6.07 -19.09 -1.68
CA ALA A 80 -7.51 -19.10 -1.61
C ALA A 80 -8.08 -18.38 -2.82
N ARG A 81 -9.37 -18.60 -3.09
CA ARG A 81 -10.11 -17.98 -4.18
C ARG A 81 -11.57 -17.87 -3.77
N ASP A 82 -12.20 -16.75 -4.13
CA ASP A 82 -13.64 -16.51 -3.96
C ASP A 82 -14.13 -16.83 -2.53
N LEU A 83 -13.35 -16.40 -1.53
CA LEU A 83 -13.71 -16.56 -0.12
C LEU A 83 -14.96 -15.74 0.21
N PRO A 84 -15.85 -16.24 1.08
CA PRO A 84 -16.94 -15.42 1.61
C PRO A 84 -16.37 -14.21 2.36
N ALA A 85 -17.09 -13.08 2.27
CA ALA A 85 -16.73 -11.85 2.98
C ALA A 85 -17.19 -11.92 4.46
N ASP A 86 -16.71 -12.93 5.17
CA ASP A 86 -16.95 -13.17 6.60
C ASP A 86 -15.65 -13.57 7.31
N ASP A 87 -15.74 -13.89 8.60
CA ASP A 87 -14.58 -14.21 9.44
C ASP A 87 -13.79 -15.45 8.98
N GLN A 88 -14.39 -16.34 8.16
CA GLN A 88 -13.69 -17.51 7.62
C GLN A 88 -12.55 -17.08 6.69
N ALA A 89 -12.62 -15.89 6.10
CA ALA A 89 -11.53 -15.35 5.31
C ALA A 89 -10.23 -15.15 6.12
N LEU A 90 -10.31 -15.04 7.45
CA LEU A 90 -9.14 -14.91 8.31
C LEU A 90 -8.33 -16.22 8.42
N GLU A 91 -8.92 -17.37 8.12
CA GLU A 91 -8.24 -18.68 8.20
C GLU A 91 -7.08 -18.84 7.18
N VAL A 92 -7.01 -17.98 6.17
CA VAL A 92 -5.92 -17.99 5.19
C VAL A 92 -4.80 -17.01 5.53
N VAL A 93 -4.98 -16.19 6.57
CA VAL A 93 -4.01 -15.21 7.05
C VAL A 93 -2.97 -15.90 7.93
N ALA A 94 -1.70 -15.81 7.57
CA ALA A 94 -0.57 -16.28 8.39
C ALA A 94 -0.29 -15.34 9.58
N GLY A 95 -0.61 -14.07 9.44
CA GLY A 95 -0.44 -13.06 10.47
C GLY A 95 -0.47 -11.65 9.91
N PHE A 96 -0.16 -10.70 10.78
CA PHE A 96 -0.08 -9.29 10.44
C PHE A 96 1.29 -8.74 10.77
N THR A 97 1.70 -7.70 10.07
CA THR A 97 2.93 -6.96 10.37
C THR A 97 2.75 -5.49 10.07
N ILE A 98 3.64 -4.66 10.58
CA ILE A 98 3.69 -3.23 10.24
C ILE A 98 4.46 -3.11 8.94
N MET A 99 3.93 -2.31 8.01
CA MET A 99 4.61 -1.92 6.79
C MET A 99 4.74 -0.40 6.75
N ASN A 100 5.87 0.07 6.26
CA ASN A 100 6.05 1.47 5.90
C ASN A 100 6.12 1.54 4.38
N ASP A 101 5.08 2.07 3.75
CA ASP A 101 5.10 2.35 2.31
C ASP A 101 5.76 3.71 2.09
N TRP A 102 7.01 3.68 1.63
CA TRP A 102 7.79 4.89 1.41
C TRP A 102 7.34 5.57 0.13
N SER A 103 7.03 6.85 0.24
CA SER A 103 6.40 7.60 -0.84
C SER A 103 7.19 8.86 -1.18
N ALA A 104 7.73 8.93 -2.40
CA ALA A 104 8.31 10.15 -2.96
C ALA A 104 7.19 11.07 -3.51
N ARG A 105 6.60 11.91 -2.66
CA ARG A 105 5.33 12.62 -2.93
C ARG A 105 5.39 13.57 -4.13
N ASP A 106 6.54 14.17 -4.37
CA ASP A 106 6.77 15.06 -5.51
C ASP A 106 6.79 14.30 -6.84
N LEU A 107 7.46 13.13 -6.88
CA LEU A 107 7.46 12.26 -8.04
C LEU A 107 6.08 11.61 -8.25
N GLN A 108 5.47 11.12 -7.17
CA GLN A 108 4.12 10.54 -7.18
C GLN A 108 3.10 11.52 -7.76
N GLY A 109 3.16 12.81 -7.40
CA GLY A 109 2.25 13.83 -7.94
C GLY A 109 2.31 13.94 -9.47
N VAL A 110 3.50 13.86 -10.05
CA VAL A 110 3.70 13.87 -11.51
C VAL A 110 3.11 12.62 -12.15
N GLU A 111 3.33 11.45 -11.56
CA GLU A 111 2.81 10.17 -12.06
C GLU A 111 1.29 10.09 -12.00
N MET A 112 0.71 10.55 -10.90
CA MET A 112 -0.74 10.59 -10.70
C MET A 112 -1.45 11.47 -11.73
N ALA A 113 -0.78 12.48 -12.29
CA ALA A 113 -1.34 13.30 -13.38
C ALA A 113 -1.48 12.53 -14.71
N VAL A 114 -0.74 11.44 -14.90
CA VAL A 114 -0.80 10.59 -16.11
C VAL A 114 -1.97 9.61 -16.04
N GLY A 115 -2.41 9.23 -14.84
CA GLY A 115 -3.63 8.43 -14.63
C GLY A 115 -3.43 6.91 -14.48
N LEU A 116 -2.19 6.42 -14.45
CA LEU A 116 -1.90 5.01 -14.13
C LEU A 116 -1.77 4.71 -12.63
N GLY A 117 -1.81 5.74 -11.78
CA GLY A 117 -1.58 5.61 -10.34
C GLY A 117 -0.10 5.79 -9.95
N PRO A 118 0.24 5.56 -8.67
CA PRO A 118 1.64 5.54 -8.23
C PRO A 118 2.38 4.40 -8.93
N SER A 119 3.56 4.67 -9.47
CA SER A 119 4.28 3.71 -10.31
C SER A 119 5.75 3.54 -9.94
N LYS A 120 6.42 4.61 -9.49
CA LYS A 120 7.76 4.55 -8.93
C LYS A 120 7.65 4.82 -7.44
N ALA A 121 7.44 3.76 -6.68
CA ALA A 121 7.73 3.77 -5.24
C ALA A 121 9.22 4.09 -5.04
#